data_AF-A0A455ZIH1-F1
#
_entry.id   AF-A0A455ZIH1-F1
#
_cell.length_a   1.000
_cell.length_b   1.000
_cell.length_c   1.000
_cell.angle_alpha   90.00
_cell.angle_beta   90.00
_cell.angle_gamma   90.00
#
_symmetry.space_group_name_H-M   'P 1'
#
loop_
_entity.id
_entity.type
_entity.pdbx_description
1 polymer ?
#
loop_
_entity_poly.entity_id
_entity_poly.type
_entity_poly.pdbx_seq_one_letter_code
_entity_poly.pdbx_strand_id
1 'polypeptide(L)'
;MGFYLYKGLKKPLVFFGLKGKYIFYAVGVIGGGVIAALILSKFGLLGSLLGLLATGGGVYLIFRRQDKYGLYDKTKNSNQIFIFPKRINNKKLLQKGETKRSYNLSKNK
;
A
#
# COMPACT_ATOMS: atom_id res chain seq x y z
N MET A 1 1.22 0.78 17.05
CA MET A 1 0.54 -0.41 16.50
C MET A 1 -0.66 0.06 15.69
N GLY A 2 -0.68 -0.16 14.36
CA GLY A 2 -1.76 0.30 13.48
C GLY A 2 -2.82 -0.78 13.28
N PHE A 3 -4.10 -0.42 13.40
CA PHE A 3 -5.21 -1.33 13.20
C PHE A 3 -5.46 -1.60 11.72
N TYR A 4 -5.59 -2.87 11.33
CA TYR A 4 -6.02 -3.24 9.98
C TYR A 4 -7.53 -2.96 9.83
N LEU A 5 -7.88 -1.82 9.24
CA LEU A 5 -9.26 -1.44 8.95
C LEU A 5 -9.81 -2.25 7.76
N TYR A 6 -10.45 -3.38 8.06
CA TYR A 6 -11.28 -4.12 7.12
C TYR A 6 -12.69 -3.48 7.10
N LYS A 7 -12.83 -2.33 6.45
CA LYS A 7 -14.13 -1.66 6.29
C LYS A 7 -15.07 -2.49 5.41
N GLY A 8 -15.74 -3.50 5.97
CA GLY A 8 -16.69 -4.37 5.26
C GLY A 8 -16.09 -5.35 4.24
N LEU A 9 -14.77 -5.30 4.00
CA LEU A 9 -14.08 -6.24 3.11
C LEU A 9 -13.75 -7.54 3.85
N LYS A 10 -14.00 -8.69 3.21
CA LYS A 10 -13.52 -9.99 3.70
C LYS A 10 -12.01 -9.93 3.92
N LYS A 11 -11.55 -10.57 5.00
CA LYS A 11 -10.11 -10.70 5.30
C LYS A 11 -9.42 -11.40 4.13
N PRO A 12 -8.38 -10.82 3.52
CA PRO A 12 -7.64 -11.48 2.46
C PRO A 12 -6.87 -12.67 3.03
N LEU A 13 -6.64 -13.68 2.20
CA LEU A 13 -5.76 -14.79 2.56
C LEU A 13 -4.37 -14.24 2.88
N VAL A 14 -3.82 -14.65 4.03
CA VAL A 14 -2.49 -14.26 4.49
C VAL A 14 -1.67 -15.52 4.72
N PHE A 15 -0.50 -15.59 4.10
CA PHE A 15 0.45 -16.71 4.25
C PHE A 15 1.85 -16.15 4.43
N PHE A 16 2.48 -16.42 5.57
CA PHE A 16 3.82 -15.90 5.91
C PHE A 16 3.99 -14.39 5.69
N GLY A 17 2.95 -13.60 6.01
CA GLY A 17 2.97 -12.14 5.83
C GLY A 17 2.64 -11.65 4.41
N LEU A 18 2.69 -12.53 3.41
CA LEU A 18 2.18 -12.24 2.07
C LEU A 18 0.66 -12.35 2.03
N LYS A 19 0.03 -11.52 1.21
CA LYS A 19 -1.43 -11.37 1.18
C LYS A 19 -1.95 -11.47 -0.25
N GLY A 20 -3.03 -12.22 -0.46
CA GLY A 20 -3.73 -12.31 -1.74
C GLY A 20 -2.80 -12.62 -2.94
N LYS A 21 -2.82 -11.75 -3.96
CA LYS A 21 -2.07 -11.91 -5.24
C LYS A 21 -0.56 -12.14 -5.07
N TYR A 22 0.03 -11.60 -4.00
CA TYR A 22 1.47 -11.71 -3.77
C TYR A 22 1.90 -13.13 -3.37
N ILE A 23 0.98 -13.95 -2.85
CA ILE A 23 1.23 -15.36 -2.56
C ILE A 23 1.49 -16.12 -3.87
N PHE A 24 0.68 -15.87 -4.91
CA PHE A 24 0.88 -16.46 -6.23
C PHE A 24 2.22 -16.04 -6.86
N TYR A 25 2.58 -14.76 -6.74
CA TYR A 25 3.89 -14.30 -7.23
C TYR A 25 5.04 -14.98 -6.48
N ALA A 26 4.94 -15.16 -5.16
CA ALA A 26 5.98 -15.81 -4.39
C ALA A 26 6.12 -17.29 -4.75
N VAL A 27 5.01 -18.01 -4.91
CA VAL A 27 5.02 -19.40 -5.39
C VAL A 27 5.67 -19.49 -6.77
N GLY A 28 5.33 -18.57 -7.68
CA GLY A 28 5.93 -18.51 -9.01
C GLY A 28 7.44 -18.26 -8.97
N VAL A 29 7.91 -17.32 -8.14
CA VAL A 29 9.34 -17.03 -7.98
C VAL A 29 10.08 -18.20 -7.34
N ILE A 30 9.52 -18.84 -6.32
CA ILE A 30 10.15 -19.99 -5.66
C ILE A 30 10.23 -21.18 -6.64
N GLY A 31 9.11 -21.50 -7.31
CA GLY A 31 9.06 -22.59 -8.29
C GLY A 31 10.01 -22.37 -9.47
N GLY A 32 9.97 -21.17 -10.07
CA GLY A 32 10.89 -20.79 -11.14
C GLY A 32 12.34 -20.74 -10.67
N GLY A 33 12.58 -20.27 -9.44
CA GLY A 33 13.88 -20.20 -8.81
C GLY A 33 14.55 -21.56 -8.62
N VAL A 34 13.78 -22.57 -8.20
CA VAL A 34 14.26 -23.96 -8.11
C VAL A 34 14.69 -24.48 -9.48
N ILE A 35 13.85 -24.30 -10.51
CA ILE A 35 14.17 -24.73 -11.87
C ILE A 35 15.41 -24.01 -12.39
N ALA A 36 15.51 -22.70 -12.17
CA ALA A 36 16.66 -21.90 -12.57
C ALA A 36 17.94 -22.35 -11.85
N ALA A 37 17.87 -22.60 -10.54
CA ALA A 37 19.01 -23.10 -9.78
C ALA A 37 19.48 -24.48 -10.27
N LEU A 38 18.56 -25.38 -10.63
CA LEU A 38 18.89 -26.68 -11.22
C LEU A 38 19.60 -26.53 -12.57
N ILE A 39 19.11 -25.66 -13.44
CA ILE A 39 19.77 -25.39 -14.74
C ILE A 39 21.15 -24.76 -14.52
N LEU A 40 21.24 -23.76 -13.64
CA LEU A 40 22.50 -23.08 -13.35
C LEU A 40 23.50 -23.98 -12.62
N SER A 41 23.05 -25.02 -11.92
CA SER A 41 23.94 -25.97 -11.26
C SER A 41 24.89 -26.70 -12.22
N LYS A 42 24.56 -26.75 -13.52
CA LYS A 42 25.47 -27.25 -14.57
C LYS A 42 26.77 -26.44 -14.65
N PHE A 43 26.75 -25.18 -14.23
CA PHE A 43 27.93 -24.31 -14.09
C PHE A 43 28.62 -24.46 -12.73
N GLY A 44 28.24 -25.48 -11.95
CA GLY A 44 28.81 -25.79 -10.63
C GLY A 44 28.13 -25.07 -9.47
N LEU A 45 28.86 -25.02 -8.34
CA LEU A 45 28.38 -24.44 -7.09
C LEU A 45 28.00 -22.95 -7.24
N LEU A 46 28.79 -22.18 -8.00
CA LEU A 46 28.56 -20.75 -8.22
C LEU A 46 27.24 -20.48 -8.95
N GLY A 47 26.90 -21.29 -9.95
CA GLY A 47 25.61 -21.18 -10.63
C GLY A 47 24.44 -21.48 -9.70
N SER A 48 24.57 -22.52 -8.89
CA SER A 48 23.56 -22.90 -7.88
C SER A 48 23.34 -21.78 -6.85
N LEU A 49 24.44 -21.16 -6.39
CA LEU A 49 24.41 -20.05 -5.44
C LEU A 49 23.77 -18.80 -6.05
N LEU A 50 24.08 -18.47 -7.32
CA LEU A 50 23.43 -17.40 -8.06
C LEU A 50 21.92 -17.63 -8.20
N GLY A 51 21.50 -18.87 -8.51
CA GLY A 51 20.09 -19.23 -8.58
C GLY A 51 19.37 -19.02 -7.25
N LEU A 52 19.98 -19.43 -6.13
CA LEU A 52 19.43 -19.22 -4.79
C LEU A 52 19.36 -17.73 -4.42
N LEU A 53 20.41 -16.94 -4.70
CA LEU A 53 20.43 -15.51 -4.43
C LEU A 53 19.38 -14.77 -5.26
N ALA A 54 19.23 -15.10 -6.54
CA ALA A 54 18.22 -14.53 -7.40
C ALA A 54 16.80 -14.84 -6.89
N THR A 55 16.58 -16.09 -6.44
CA THR A 55 15.29 -16.53 -5.87
C THR A 55 14.98 -15.78 -4.58
N GLY A 56 15.94 -15.73 -3.65
CA GLY A 56 15.80 -14.99 -2.39
C GLY A 56 15.56 -13.50 -2.60
N GLY A 57 16.29 -12.89 -3.53
CA GLY A 57 16.09 -11.51 -3.97
C GLY A 57 14.70 -11.29 -4.57
N GLY A 58 14.22 -12.21 -5.41
CA GLY A 58 12.89 -12.15 -6.00
C GLY A 58 11.78 -12.19 -4.95
N VAL A 59 11.88 -13.08 -3.97
CA VAL A 59 10.92 -13.15 -2.84
C VAL A 59 10.97 -11.86 -2.02
N TYR A 60 12.16 -11.34 -1.70
CA TYR A 60 12.30 -10.07 -0.99
C TYR A 60 11.66 -8.89 -1.74
N LEU A 61 11.83 -8.83 -3.06
CA LEU A 61 11.19 -7.81 -3.89
C LEU A 61 9.66 -7.91 -3.85
N ILE A 62 9.09 -9.11 -3.75
CA ILE A 62 7.64 -9.30 -3.61
C ILE A 62 7.15 -8.70 -2.28
N PHE A 63 7.83 -8.96 -1.17
CA PHE A 63 7.50 -8.34 0.12
C PHE A 63 7.56 -6.82 0.03
N ARG A 64 8.66 -6.28 -0.50
CA ARG A 64 8.83 -4.83 -0.67
C ARG A 64 7.77 -4.21 -1.58
N ARG A 65 7.35 -4.92 -2.63
CA ARG A 65 6.29 -4.49 -3.54
C ARG A 65 4.92 -4.53 -2.85
N GLN A 66 4.65 -5.55 -2.05
CA GLN A 66 3.42 -5.63 -1.27
C GLN A 66 3.31 -4.46 -0.29
N ASP A 67 4.39 -4.12 0.41
CA ASP A 67 4.38 -3.03 1.39
C ASP A 67 4.20 -1.65 0.73
N LYS A 68 4.78 -1.45 -0.45
CA LYS A 68 4.69 -0.17 -1.18
C LYS A 68 3.34 0.04 -1.87
N TYR A 69 2.84 -0.97 -2.57
CA TYR A 69 1.66 -0.82 -3.44
C TYR A 69 0.37 -1.32 -2.78
N GLY A 70 0.47 -2.20 -1.79
CA GLY A 70 -0.69 -2.82 -1.14
C GLY A 70 -1.43 -3.82 -2.05
N LEU A 71 -2.47 -4.45 -1.51
CA LEU A 71 -3.22 -5.50 -2.23
C LEU A 71 -4.04 -4.98 -3.41
N TYR A 72 -4.66 -3.83 -3.21
CA TYR A 72 -5.62 -3.25 -4.12
C TYR A 72 -5.06 -1.95 -4.68
N ASP A 73 -5.25 -1.76 -5.97
CA ASP A 73 -4.88 -0.51 -6.62
C ASP A 73 -5.75 0.61 -6.05
N LYS A 74 -5.10 1.70 -5.63
CA LYS A 74 -5.80 2.87 -5.14
C LYS A 74 -6.38 3.60 -6.33
N THR A 75 -7.69 3.82 -6.34
CA THR A 75 -8.34 4.67 -7.34
C THR A 75 -7.66 6.04 -7.33
N LYS A 76 -6.97 6.37 -8.42
CA LYS A 76 -6.33 7.68 -8.58
C LYS A 76 -7.40 8.65 -9.04
N ASN A 77 -7.83 9.51 -8.13
CA ASN A 77 -8.85 10.49 -8.42
C ASN A 77 -8.21 11.83 -8.77
N SER A 78 -7.62 11.92 -9.95
CA SER A 78 -6.89 13.11 -10.40
C SER A 78 -7.80 14.29 -10.78
N ASN A 79 -9.09 14.05 -11.01
CA ASN A 79 -10.01 15.05 -11.56
C ASN A 79 -11.27 15.29 -10.70
N GLN A 80 -11.27 14.89 -9.43
CA GLN A 80 -12.41 15.11 -8.53
C GLN A 80 -11.98 15.83 -7.26
N ILE A 81 -12.75 16.85 -6.89
CA ILE A 81 -12.59 17.60 -5.65
C ILE A 81 -13.39 16.89 -4.56
N PHE A 82 -12.71 16.28 -3.59
CA PHE A 82 -13.37 15.73 -2.42
C PHE A 82 -13.75 16.85 -1.45
N ILE A 83 -15.01 17.30 -1.49
CA ILE A 83 -15.57 18.20 -0.50
C ILE A 83 -15.95 17.37 0.72
N PHE A 84 -15.06 17.31 1.71
CA PHE A 84 -15.41 16.76 3.01
C PHE A 84 -16.28 17.79 3.75
N PRO A 85 -17.51 17.44 4.18
CA PRO A 85 -18.29 18.34 5.00
C PRO A 85 -17.49 18.65 6.26
N LYS A 86 -17.30 19.94 6.54
CA LYS A 86 -16.53 20.43 7.68
C LYS A 86 -17.27 20.08 8.98
N ARG A 87 -17.11 18.85 9.45
CA ARG A 87 -17.63 18.38 10.74
C ARG A 87 -16.70 18.86 11.87
N ILE A 88 -16.52 20.18 11.99
CA ILE A 88 -15.81 20.78 13.13
C ILE A 88 -16.87 21.27 14.11
N ASN A 89 -17.12 20.49 15.16
CA ASN A 89 -18.11 20.83 16.19
C ASN A 89 -17.56 21.83 17.23
N ASN A 90 -16.64 22.71 16.82
CA ASN A 90 -15.95 23.62 17.72
C ASN A 90 -16.59 25.01 17.65
N LYS A 91 -17.59 25.23 18.52
CA LYS A 91 -18.45 26.43 18.55
C LYS A 91 -17.67 27.75 18.63
N LYS A 92 -16.50 27.76 19.29
CA LYS A 92 -15.64 28.95 19.41
C LYS A 92 -15.05 29.42 18.06
N LEU A 93 -14.68 28.48 17.18
CA LEU A 93 -14.09 28.82 15.87
C LEU A 93 -15.16 29.31 14.89
N LEU A 94 -16.38 28.79 15.00
CA LEU A 94 -17.52 29.23 14.20
C LEU A 94 -17.94 30.66 14.55
N GLN A 95 -18.10 30.98 15.84
CA GLN A 95 -18.42 32.33 16.30
C GLN A 95 -17.36 33.35 15.86
N LYS A 96 -16.07 33.02 15.98
CA LYS A 96 -14.97 33.91 15.58
C LYS A 96 -14.99 34.25 14.08
N GLY A 97 -15.45 33.32 13.23
CA GLY A 97 -15.63 33.55 11.80
C GLY A 97 -16.77 34.50 11.49
N GLU A 98 -17.93 34.31 12.13
CA GLU A 98 -19.11 35.15 11.91
C GLU A 98 -18.91 36.59 12.43
N THR A 99 -18.32 36.76 13.61
CA THR A 99 -18.00 38.08 14.16
C THR A 99 -17.07 38.86 13.24
N LYS A 100 -16.04 38.21 12.69
CA LYS A 100 -15.14 38.85 11.70
C LYS A 100 -15.87 39.20 10.41
N ARG A 101 -16.82 38.38 9.96
CA ARG A 101 -17.57 38.64 8.73
C ARG A 101 -18.51 39.84 8.89
N SER A 102 -19.24 39.93 10.00
CA SER A 102 -20.08 41.10 10.32
C SER A 102 -19.28 42.39 10.48
N TYR A 103 -18.10 42.33 11.12
CA TYR A 103 -17.23 43.51 11.25
C TYR A 103 -16.78 44.07 9.89
N ASN A 104 -16.38 43.20 8.96
CA ASN A 104 -15.95 43.64 7.62
C ASN A 104 -17.11 44.17 6.77
N LEU A 105 -18.33 43.62 6.93
CA LEU A 105 -19.51 44.11 6.23
C LEU A 105 -19.95 45.50 6.72
N SER A 106 -19.81 45.75 8.02
CA SER A 106 -20.09 47.05 8.63
C SER A 106 -19.07 48.13 8.27
N LYS A 107 -17.85 47.76 7.88
CA LYS A 107 -16.77 48.69 7.55
C LYS A 107 -16.77 49.12 6.08
N ASN A 108 -17.42 48.34 5.21
CA ASN A 108 -17.54 48.60 3.77
C ASN A 108 -18.88 49.25 3.39
N LYS A 109 -19.64 49.74 4.39
CA LYS A 109 -20.89 50.46 4.24
C LYS A 109 -20.69 51.88 4.76
#